data_AF-A0A091V1Y0-F1
#
_entry.id   AF-A0A091V1Y0-F1
#
_cell.length_a   1.000
_cell.length_b   1.000
_cell.length_c   1.000
_cell.angle_alpha   90.00
_cell.angle_beta   90.00
_cell.angle_gamma   90.00
#
_symmetry.space_group_name_H-M   'P 1'
#
loop_
_entity.id
_entity.type
_entity.pdbx_description
1 polymer ?
#
loop_
_entity_poly.entity_id
_entity_poly.type
_entity_poly.pdbx_seq_one_letter_code
_entity_poly.pdbx_strand_id
1 'polypeptide(L)'
;VLDIAVELLQKVAPSPIRRLQKKYVSHVSREACISPCSMMLALVYIERLRHRNPEYLQQISSSDLFLISMMVASKYLYDEGEEEEVFNDEWGAAGKVDVQTMNTLEMNFLSAI
;
A
#
# COMPACT_ATOMS: atom_id res chain seq x y z
N VAL A 1 -7.31 13.01 7.74
CA VAL A 1 -6.78 11.63 7.83
C VAL A 1 -5.74 11.35 6.74
N LEU A 2 -6.04 11.55 5.45
CA LEU A 2 -5.09 11.32 4.35
C LEU A 2 -3.75 12.09 4.49
N ASP A 3 -3.79 13.31 5.00
CA ASP A 3 -2.58 14.11 5.22
C ASP A 3 -1.62 13.48 6.24
N ILE A 4 -2.17 12.94 7.32
CA ILE A 4 -1.40 12.26 8.38
C ILE A 4 -0.79 10.98 7.84
N ALA A 5 -1.55 10.21 7.05
CA ALA A 5 -1.05 8.99 6.40
C ALA A 5 0.13 9.30 5.47
N VAL A 6 0.04 10.37 4.68
CA VAL A 6 1.14 10.79 3.78
C VAL A 6 2.40 11.15 4.56
N GLU A 7 2.28 11.96 5.62
CA GLU A 7 3.43 12.34 6.45
C GLU A 7 4.06 11.13 7.14
N LEU A 8 3.25 10.24 7.70
CA LEU A 8 3.71 9.02 8.35
C LEU A 8 4.46 8.12 7.36
N LEU A 9 3.87 7.84 6.20
CA LEU A 9 4.46 6.97 5.19
C LEU A 9 5.76 7.54 4.61
N GLN A 10 5.82 8.84 4.36
CA GLN A 10 7.08 9.49 3.93
C GLN A 10 8.17 9.42 4.98
N LYS A 11 7.82 9.46 6.27
CA LYS A 11 8.78 9.31 7.36
C LYS A 11 9.28 7.87 7.49
N VAL A 12 8.40 6.90 7.26
CA VAL A 12 8.71 5.47 7.42
C VAL A 12 9.49 4.92 6.22
N ALA A 13 9.18 5.36 5.00
CA ALA A 13 9.91 5.03 3.78
C ALA A 13 10.59 6.30 3.22
N PRO A 14 11.82 6.60 3.68
CA PRO A 14 12.47 7.89 3.45
C PRO A 14 13.05 8.05 2.04
N SER A 15 12.96 7.02 1.19
CA SER A 15 13.48 7.08 -0.18
C SER A 15 12.92 8.30 -0.94
N PRO A 16 13.78 9.13 -1.56
CA PRO A 16 13.33 10.28 -2.32
C PRO A 16 12.68 9.88 -3.65
N ILE A 17 12.94 8.66 -4.12
CA ILE A 17 12.40 8.12 -5.37
C ILE A 17 10.93 7.79 -5.17
N ARG A 18 10.07 8.25 -6.09
CA ARG A 18 8.62 8.03 -6.05
C ARG A 18 8.03 8.35 -4.66
N ARG A 19 8.45 9.49 -4.09
CA ARG A 19 7.93 9.97 -2.81
C ARG A 19 6.40 10.16 -2.88
N LEU A 20 5.69 9.65 -1.89
CA LEU A 20 4.23 9.67 -1.82
C LEU A 20 3.67 11.09 -1.92
N GLN A 21 2.73 11.33 -2.82
CA GLN A 21 2.10 12.65 -3.00
C GLN A 21 0.61 12.58 -2.65
N LYS A 22 0.06 13.65 -2.05
CA LYS A 22 -1.37 13.75 -1.73
C LYS A 22 -2.27 13.48 -2.94
N LYS A 23 -1.90 14.01 -4.12
CA LYS A 23 -2.62 13.77 -5.37
C LYS A 23 -2.69 12.29 -5.75
N TYR A 24 -1.58 11.56 -5.56
CA TYR A 24 -1.53 10.12 -5.81
C TYR A 24 -2.41 9.35 -4.83
N VAL A 25 -2.32 9.69 -3.54
CA VAL A 25 -3.16 9.10 -2.49
C VAL A 25 -4.64 9.31 -2.78
N SER A 26 -5.05 10.55 -3.10
CA SER A 26 -6.44 10.86 -3.44
C SER A 26 -6.93 10.11 -4.68
N HIS A 27 -6.05 9.93 -5.67
CA HIS A 27 -6.38 9.16 -6.86
C HIS A 27 -6.60 7.68 -6.52
N VAL A 28 -5.60 7.01 -5.96
CA VAL A 28 -5.68 5.58 -5.61
C VAL A 28 -6.84 5.32 -4.64
N SER A 29 -7.07 6.19 -3.65
CA SER A 29 -8.17 6.02 -2.69
C SER A 29 -9.54 6.03 -3.35
N ARG A 30 -9.71 6.82 -4.42
CA ARG A 30 -10.96 6.88 -5.17
C ARG A 30 -11.09 5.72 -6.14
N GLU A 31 -10.04 5.41 -6.90
CA GLU A 31 -10.11 4.35 -7.91
C GLU A 31 -10.21 2.95 -7.29
N ALA A 32 -9.56 2.73 -6.13
CA ALA A 32 -9.52 1.44 -5.45
C ALA A 32 -10.50 1.34 -4.25
N CYS A 33 -11.44 2.29 -4.11
CA CYS A 33 -12.47 2.29 -3.07
C CYS A 33 -11.94 2.00 -1.64
N ILE A 34 -10.84 2.67 -1.25
CA ILE A 34 -10.17 2.40 0.02
C ILE A 34 -11.09 2.67 1.21
N SER A 35 -11.32 1.65 2.05
CA SER A 35 -12.05 1.80 3.30
C SER A 35 -11.16 2.29 4.45
N PRO A 36 -11.73 2.97 5.47
CA PRO A 36 -11.00 3.31 6.69
C PRO A 36 -10.43 2.08 7.43
N CYS A 37 -11.11 0.93 7.33
CA CYS A 37 -10.68 -0.33 7.93
C CYS A 37 -9.40 -0.85 7.26
N SER A 38 -9.37 -0.90 5.92
CA SER A 38 -8.16 -1.27 5.16
C SER A 38 -7.00 -0.34 5.49
N MET A 39 -7.26 0.97 5.64
CA MET A 39 -6.20 1.93 6.00
C MET A 39 -5.66 1.71 7.41
N MET A 40 -6.52 1.40 8.39
CA MET A 40 -6.07 1.07 9.74
C MET A 40 -5.19 -0.19 9.74
N LEU A 41 -5.60 -1.23 9.01
CA LEU A 41 -4.82 -2.47 8.91
C LEU A 41 -3.49 -2.27 8.17
N ALA A 42 -3.49 -1.49 7.09
CA ALA A 42 -2.26 -1.12 6.38
C ALA A 42 -1.25 -0.42 7.30
N LEU A 43 -1.71 0.50 8.16
CA LEU A 43 -0.87 1.16 9.16
C LEU A 43 -0.33 0.18 10.20
N VAL A 44 -1.10 -0.84 10.60
CA VAL A 44 -0.62 -1.92 11.48
C VAL A 44 0.49 -2.73 10.80
N TYR A 45 0.36 -3.06 9.51
CA TYR A 45 1.43 -3.74 8.76
C TYR A 45 2.71 -2.92 8.69
N ILE A 46 2.58 -1.62 8.40
CA ILE A 46 3.72 -0.70 8.37
C ILE A 46 4.39 -0.62 9.75
N GLU A 47 3.61 -0.55 10.83
CA GLU A 47 4.16 -0.52 12.19
C GLU A 47 4.87 -1.83 12.55
N ARG A 48 4.37 -2.99 12.11
CA ARG A 48 5.07 -4.27 12.26
C ARG A 48 6.39 -4.29 11.51
N LEU A 49 6.41 -3.83 10.27
CA LEU A 49 7.63 -3.73 9.45
C LEU A 49 8.69 -2.85 10.10
N ARG A 50 8.30 -1.72 10.70
CA ARG A 50 9.24 -0.83 11.40
C ARG A 50 10.02 -1.54 12.51
N HIS A 51 9.43 -2.55 13.15
CA HIS A 51 10.05 -3.29 14.23
C HIS A 51 10.76 -4.56 13.76
N ARG A 52 10.22 -5.26 12.76
CA ARG A 52 10.72 -6.58 12.32
C ARG A 52 11.67 -6.50 11.13
N ASN A 53 11.44 -5.59 10.21
CA ASN A 53 12.20 -5.48 8.97
C ASN A 53 12.35 -4.01 8.52
N PRO A 54 13.09 -3.19 9.30
CA PRO A 54 13.31 -1.78 8.95
C PRO A 54 14.14 -1.61 7.67
N GLU A 55 14.92 -2.60 7.26
CA GLU A 55 15.73 -2.57 6.03
C GLU A 55 14.84 -2.56 4.78
N TYR A 56 13.78 -3.37 4.75
CA TYR A 56 12.80 -3.35 3.67
C TYR A 56 12.23 -1.94 3.43
N LEU A 57 11.93 -1.21 4.51
CA LEU A 57 11.39 0.15 4.46
C LEU A 57 12.38 1.18 3.89
N GLN A 58 13.68 0.89 3.91
CA GLN A 58 14.69 1.73 3.25
C GLN A 58 14.73 1.51 1.74
N GLN A 59 14.27 0.34 1.26
CA GLN A 59 14.38 -0.08 -0.14
C GLN A 59 13.12 0.27 -0.94
N ILE A 60 11.94 0.19 -0.32
CA ILE A 60 10.67 0.50 -0.98
C ILE A 60 10.39 2.01 -0.99
N SER A 61 9.76 2.51 -2.07
CA SER A 61 9.30 3.90 -2.12
C SER A 61 8.05 4.10 -1.25
N SER A 62 7.84 5.31 -0.74
CA SER A 62 6.62 5.60 0.03
C SER A 62 5.34 5.52 -0.82
N SER A 63 5.40 5.71 -2.15
CA SER A 63 4.26 5.48 -3.05
C SER A 63 3.93 4.00 -3.19
N ASP A 64 4.95 3.16 -3.41
CA ASP A 64 4.75 1.72 -3.56
C ASP A 64 4.35 1.09 -2.23
N LEU A 65 4.94 1.52 -1.12
CA LEU A 65 4.57 1.08 0.24
C LEU A 65 3.11 1.40 0.54
N PHE A 66 2.64 2.62 0.21
CA PHE A 66 1.23 2.98 0.34
C PHE A 66 0.35 2.05 -0.50
N LEU A 67 0.64 1.91 -1.80
CA LEU A 67 -0.17 1.10 -2.70
C LEU A 67 -0.25 -0.35 -2.24
N ILE A 68 0.88 -0.98 -1.92
CA ILE A 68 0.91 -2.41 -1.58
C ILE A 68 0.31 -2.70 -0.21
N SER A 69 0.58 -1.87 0.79
CA SER A 69 0.01 -2.06 2.13
C SER A 69 -1.51 -1.93 2.13
N MET A 70 -2.04 -1.00 1.32
CA MET A 70 -3.48 -0.83 1.15
C MET A 70 -4.12 -1.99 0.39
N MET A 71 -3.45 -2.50 -0.66
CA MET A 71 -3.95 -3.62 -1.45
C MET A 71 -4.02 -4.90 -0.61
N VAL A 72 -2.92 -5.27 0.05
CA VAL A 72 -2.84 -6.47 0.90
C VAL A 72 -3.81 -6.38 2.08
N ALA A 73 -3.99 -5.20 2.67
CA ALA A 73 -5.00 -5.00 3.71
C ALA A 73 -6.42 -5.21 3.19
N SER A 74 -6.70 -4.78 1.96
CA SER A 74 -8.03 -4.94 1.36
C SER A 74 -8.31 -6.40 1.00
N LYS A 75 -7.34 -7.12 0.39
CA LYS A 75 -7.43 -8.58 0.17
C LYS A 75 -7.64 -9.38 1.45
N TYR A 76 -7.08 -8.92 2.57
CA TYR A 76 -7.26 -9.60 3.86
C TYR A 76 -8.67 -9.40 4.44
N LEU A 77 -9.32 -8.29 4.11
CA LEU A 77 -10.61 -7.90 4.70
C LEU A 77 -11.82 -8.29 3.85
N TYR A 78 -11.64 -8.47 2.54
CA TYR A 78 -12.70 -8.79 1.61
C TYR A 78 -12.54 -10.23 1.11
N ASP A 79 -13.60 -11.03 1.27
CA ASP A 79 -13.61 -12.44 0.90
C ASP A 79 -13.76 -12.62 -0.62
N GLU A 80 -13.32 -13.78 -1.13
CA GLU A 80 -13.50 -14.15 -2.55
C GLU A 80 -14.99 -14.24 -2.90
N GLY A 81 -15.40 -13.63 -4.02
CA GLY A 81 -16.79 -13.63 -4.48
C GLY A 81 -17.67 -12.49 -3.93
N GLU A 82 -17.15 -11.63 -3.06
CA GLU A 82 -17.83 -10.40 -2.63
C GLU A 82 -17.62 -9.25 -3.63
N GLU A 83 -18.49 -8.23 -3.59
CA GLU A 83 -18.41 -7.09 -4.52
C GLU A 83 -17.09 -6.31 -4.39
N GLU A 84 -16.46 -6.35 -3.22
CA GLU A 84 -15.19 -5.70 -2.92
C GLU A 84 -13.96 -6.60 -3.08
N GLU A 85 -14.09 -7.76 -3.76
CA GLU A 85 -12.96 -8.63 -4.09
C GLU A 85 -11.83 -7.84 -4.78
N VAL A 86 -10.58 -8.15 -4.43
CA VAL A 86 -9.41 -7.35 -4.82
C VAL A 86 -8.49 -8.11 -5.75
N PHE A 87 -8.30 -7.57 -6.95
CA PHE A 87 -7.38 -8.10 -7.95
C PHE A 87 -6.14 -7.21 -8.16
N ASN A 88 -5.00 -7.83 -8.47
CA ASN A 88 -3.72 -7.13 -8.65
C ASN A 88 -3.67 -6.26 -9.90
N ASP A 89 -4.38 -6.63 -10.95
CA ASP A 89 -4.45 -5.85 -12.20
C ASP A 89 -5.27 -4.57 -12.01
N GLU A 90 -6.38 -4.63 -11.27
CA GLU A 90 -7.20 -3.47 -10.91
C GLU A 90 -6.43 -2.47 -10.03
N TRP A 91 -5.76 -2.97 -8.99
CA TRP A 91 -4.91 -2.14 -8.14
C TRP A 91 -3.66 -1.64 -8.86
N GLY A 92 -3.14 -2.42 -9.81
CA GLY A 92 -2.11 -1.98 -10.75
C GLY A 92 -2.59 -0.77 -11.56
N ALA A 93 -3.78 -0.85 -12.15
CA ALA A 93 -4.39 0.24 -12.91
C ALA A 93 -4.61 1.50 -12.05
N ALA A 94 -5.17 1.35 -10.85
CA ALA A 94 -5.35 2.46 -9.89
C ALA A 94 -4.01 3.09 -9.47
N GLY A 95 -3.00 2.24 -9.25
CA GLY A 95 -1.64 2.62 -8.85
C GLY A 95 -0.74 3.11 -9.98
N LYS A 96 -1.18 3.00 -11.25
CA LYS A 96 -0.38 3.24 -12.45
C LYS A 96 0.92 2.42 -12.49
N VAL A 97 0.82 1.16 -12.11
CA VAL A 97 1.87 0.14 -12.19
C VAL A 97 1.33 -1.08 -12.91
N ASP A 98 2.17 -1.76 -13.67
CA ASP A 98 1.77 -2.97 -14.36
C ASP A 98 1.55 -4.12 -13.36
N VAL A 99 0.75 -5.11 -13.76
CA VAL A 99 0.39 -6.25 -12.91
C VAL A 99 1.62 -7.07 -12.46
N GLN A 100 2.68 -7.14 -13.27
CA GLN A 100 3.90 -7.88 -12.93
C GLN A 100 4.66 -7.17 -11.80
N THR A 101 4.74 -5.84 -11.86
CA THR A 101 5.24 -5.01 -10.76
C THR A 101 4.37 -5.18 -9.52
N MET A 102 3.04 -5.20 -9.66
CA MET A 102 2.12 -5.37 -8.53
C MET A 102 2.31 -6.72 -7.83
N ASN A 103 2.40 -7.81 -8.61
CA ASN A 103 2.68 -9.16 -8.11
C ASN A 103 4.02 -9.22 -7.36
N THR A 104 5.05 -8.57 -7.90
CA THR A 104 6.38 -8.52 -7.27
C THR A 104 6.36 -7.74 -5.96
N LEU A 105 5.65 -6.61 -5.93
CA LEU A 105 5.48 -5.81 -4.71
C LEU A 105 4.74 -6.63 -3.64
N GLU A 106 3.68 -7.34 -4.00
CA GLU A 106 2.91 -8.18 -3.08
C GLU A 106 3.77 -9.28 -2.45
N MET A 107 4.47 -10.05 -3.28
CA MET A 107 5.35 -11.12 -2.79
C MET A 107 6.43 -10.57 -1.84
N ASN A 108 7.07 -9.46 -2.22
CA ASN A 108 8.11 -8.84 -1.39
C ASN A 108 7.56 -8.28 -0.08
N PHE A 109 6.37 -7.66 -0.12
CA PHE A 109 5.72 -7.12 1.07
C PHE A 109 5.32 -8.25 2.02
N LEU A 110 4.64 -9.29 1.54
CA LEU A 110 4.22 -10.43 2.35
C LEU A 110 5.39 -11.21 2.95
N SER A 111 6.51 -11.32 2.23
CA SER A 111 7.74 -11.92 2.75
C SER A 111 8.38 -11.08 3.87
N ALA A 112 8.11 -9.78 3.90
CA ALA A 112 8.72 -8.85 4.84
C ALA A 112 7.94 -8.66 6.16
N ILE A 113 6.61 -8.87 6.18
CA ILE A 113 5.73 -8.62 7.36
C ILE A 113 5.69 -9.80 8.34
#